data_AF-A0A031G5S1-F1
#
_entry.id   AF-A0A031G5S1-F1
#
_cell.length_a   1.000
_cell.length_b   1.000
_cell.length_c   1.000
_cell.angle_alpha   90.00
_cell.angle_beta   90.00
_cell.angle_gamma   90.00
#
_symmetry.space_group_name_H-M   'P 1'
#
loop_
_entity.id
_entity.type
_entity.pdbx_description
1 polymer ?
#
loop_
_entity_poly.entity_id
_entity_poly.type
_entity_poly.pdbx_seq_one_letter_code
_entity_poly.pdbx_strand_id
1 'polypeptide(L)'
;MDIIATLRGKIDQAGAGDHTLGLMAMLAHVEVAYKHLKRGQRDTDDSAFTDAVYRTNQAFEGGLKEAYGVLAKKNLDKARIFDIEQFFSKSNVFRKRVLDQFTNYRQEWRNPSTHDHKLDFSESEAFLAIVSVTAFSCLLVDEMALQLARDREEEAAKLLARTIKSKFNFAEGDLLGRVTEALKSYFTLRSVEELESNSYPQWLGSVAGFLSAIFPDAEVLSEAQIGGEKRKLVADVLVKSIGQSVVVEIKNRVNIRTYESMLIQLESVIASSGHRDGIVFYLPTMVTSGQVFEQDRLFNGGEGRLKVLSAVPLKTRFE
;
A
#
# COMPACT_ATOMS: atom_id res chain seq x y z
N MET A 1 5.22 1.75 21.80
CA MET A 1 4.34 1.74 20.61
C MET A 1 3.21 0.78 20.90
N ASP A 2 1.96 1.25 20.85
CA ASP A 2 0.79 0.38 21.01
C ASP A 2 0.39 -0.17 19.63
N ILE A 3 0.81 -1.42 19.37
CA ILE A 3 0.59 -2.05 18.05
C ILE A 3 -0.88 -2.42 17.82
N ILE A 4 -1.66 -2.66 18.89
CA ILE A 4 -3.10 -2.95 18.78
C ILE A 4 -3.86 -1.66 18.45
N ALA A 5 -3.51 -0.54 19.09
CA ALA A 5 -4.06 0.76 18.73
C ALA A 5 -3.69 1.16 17.28
N THR A 6 -2.49 0.80 16.84
CA THR A 6 -2.06 1.01 15.44
C THR A 6 -2.92 0.19 14.47
N LEU A 7 -3.18 -1.09 14.77
CA LEU A 7 -4.08 -1.93 13.98
C LEU A 7 -5.49 -1.35 13.91
N ARG A 8 -6.05 -0.94 15.06
CA ARG A 8 -7.39 -0.33 15.11
C ARG A 8 -7.46 0.91 14.21
N GLY A 9 -6.49 1.82 14.33
CA GLY A 9 -6.43 3.02 13.50
C GLY A 9 -6.34 2.71 12.00
N LYS A 10 -5.62 1.67 11.60
CA LYS A 10 -5.55 1.22 10.19
C LYS A 10 -6.88 0.67 9.69
N ILE A 11 -7.58 -0.12 10.52
CA ILE A 11 -8.91 -0.65 10.16
C ILE A 11 -9.91 0.50 9.99
N ASP A 12 -9.89 1.47 10.90
CA ASP A 12 -10.75 2.66 10.81
C ASP A 12 -10.45 3.46 9.53
N GLN A 13 -9.16 3.62 9.19
CA GLN A 13 -8.72 4.32 7.98
C GLN A 13 -9.10 3.59 6.70
N ALA A 14 -9.07 2.25 6.65
CA ALA A 14 -9.46 1.47 5.47
C ALA A 14 -10.91 1.76 5.03
N GLY A 15 -11.75 2.22 5.97
CA GLY A 15 -13.13 2.64 5.74
C GLY A 15 -14.12 1.47 5.79
N ALA A 16 -15.41 1.80 5.66
CA ALA A 16 -16.47 0.81 5.71
C ALA A 16 -16.65 0.06 4.38
N GLY A 17 -17.03 -1.22 4.46
CA GLY A 17 -17.39 -2.07 3.33
C GLY A 17 -17.64 -3.52 3.77
N ASP A 18 -17.74 -4.44 2.80
CA ASP A 18 -18.00 -5.87 3.07
C ASP A 18 -16.94 -6.50 3.97
N HIS A 19 -15.71 -5.99 3.91
CA HIS A 19 -14.56 -6.45 4.67
C HIS A 19 -14.55 -6.00 6.15
N THR A 20 -15.40 -5.05 6.53
CA THR A 20 -15.36 -4.43 7.86
C THR A 20 -15.63 -5.43 8.97
N LEU A 21 -16.60 -6.33 8.80
CA LEU A 21 -16.93 -7.33 9.81
C LEU A 21 -15.76 -8.30 10.05
N GLY A 22 -15.08 -8.74 8.99
CA GLY A 22 -13.91 -9.61 9.08
C GLY A 22 -12.74 -8.93 9.78
N LEU A 23 -12.44 -7.68 9.46
CA LEU A 23 -11.38 -6.90 10.12
C LEU A 23 -11.68 -6.65 11.60
N MET A 24 -12.93 -6.33 11.96
CA MET A 24 -13.32 -6.14 13.35
C MET A 24 -13.26 -7.44 14.16
N ALA A 25 -13.63 -8.58 13.56
CA ALA A 25 -13.46 -9.89 14.18
C ALA A 25 -11.98 -10.22 14.41
N MET A 26 -11.11 -9.95 13.42
CA MET A 26 -9.66 -10.10 13.56
C MET A 26 -9.11 -9.24 14.71
N LEU A 27 -9.49 -7.96 14.80
CA LEU A 27 -9.08 -7.08 15.90
C LEU A 27 -9.55 -7.62 17.26
N ALA A 28 -10.81 -8.05 17.37
CA ALA A 28 -11.36 -8.61 18.60
C ALA A 28 -10.57 -9.85 19.06
N HIS A 29 -10.16 -10.71 18.13
CA HIS A 29 -9.31 -11.86 18.45
C HIS A 29 -7.93 -11.44 19.00
N VAL A 30 -7.28 -10.43 18.41
CA VAL A 30 -6.02 -9.87 18.90
C VAL A 30 -6.18 -9.29 20.31
N GLU A 31 -7.25 -8.52 20.55
CA GLU A 31 -7.53 -7.93 21.87
C GLU A 31 -7.78 -8.99 22.95
N VAL A 32 -8.52 -10.04 22.60
CA VAL A 32 -8.77 -11.16 23.52
C VAL A 32 -7.49 -11.94 23.78
N ALA A 33 -6.64 -12.15 22.77
CA ALA A 33 -5.31 -12.75 22.98
C ALA A 33 -4.47 -11.96 23.98
N TYR A 34 -4.46 -10.63 23.86
CA TYR A 34 -3.76 -9.75 24.81
C TYR A 34 -4.35 -9.84 26.24
N LYS A 35 -5.67 -9.95 26.37
CA LYS A 35 -6.31 -10.20 27.68
C LYS A 35 -5.87 -11.52 28.30
N HIS A 36 -5.75 -12.58 27.50
CA HIS A 36 -5.24 -13.87 27.96
C HIS A 36 -3.77 -13.81 28.39
N LEU A 37 -2.91 -13.12 27.63
CA LEU A 37 -1.53 -12.88 28.05
C LEU A 37 -1.48 -12.17 29.42
N LYS A 38 -2.30 -11.13 29.61
CA LYS A 38 -2.40 -10.42 30.89
C LYS A 38 -2.92 -11.29 32.03
N ARG A 39 -3.87 -12.19 31.74
CA ARG A 39 -4.37 -13.17 32.70
C ARG A 39 -3.25 -14.11 33.15
N GLY A 40 -2.50 -14.71 32.22
CA GLY A 40 -1.38 -15.59 32.56
C GLY A 40 -0.31 -14.89 33.40
N GLN A 41 0.04 -13.64 33.05
CA GLN A 41 0.99 -12.82 33.81
C GLN A 41 0.53 -12.49 35.24
N ARG A 42 -0.76 -12.16 35.43
CA ARG A 42 -1.28 -11.69 36.72
C ARG A 42 -1.67 -12.83 37.65
N ASP A 43 -2.29 -13.85 37.09
CA ASP A 43 -2.95 -14.92 37.84
C ASP A 43 -2.10 -16.21 37.88
N THR A 44 -0.88 -16.19 37.29
CA THR A 44 0.01 -17.37 37.15
C THR A 44 -0.71 -18.56 36.51
N ASP A 45 -1.56 -18.25 35.54
CA ASP A 45 -2.33 -19.23 34.76
C ASP A 45 -1.62 -19.51 33.43
N ASP A 46 -0.73 -20.49 33.41
CA ASP A 46 0.04 -20.86 32.22
C ASP A 46 -0.87 -21.30 31.05
N SER A 47 -2.06 -21.86 31.34
CA SER A 47 -3.02 -22.24 30.29
C SER A 47 -3.53 -21.05 29.48
N ALA A 48 -3.48 -19.84 30.07
CA ALA A 48 -3.85 -18.61 29.39
C ALA A 48 -2.92 -18.26 28.22
N PHE A 49 -1.66 -18.68 28.25
CA PHE A 49 -0.74 -18.42 27.13
C PHE A 49 -1.13 -19.24 25.90
N THR A 50 -1.55 -20.48 26.10
CA THR A 50 -2.11 -21.32 25.03
C THR A 50 -3.40 -20.72 24.47
N ASP A 51 -4.32 -20.23 25.34
CA ASP A 51 -5.53 -19.51 24.90
C ASP A 51 -5.17 -18.27 24.05
N ALA A 52 -4.15 -17.52 24.46
CA ALA A 52 -3.67 -16.36 23.71
C ALA A 52 -3.22 -16.76 22.30
N VAL A 53 -2.44 -17.84 22.17
CA VAL A 53 -1.99 -18.34 20.87
C VAL A 53 -3.17 -18.78 20.00
N TYR A 54 -4.16 -19.50 20.55
CA TYR A 54 -5.36 -19.86 19.79
C TYR A 54 -6.13 -18.66 19.24
N ARG A 55 -6.23 -17.59 20.03
CA ARG A 55 -6.86 -16.34 19.58
C ARG A 55 -6.04 -15.63 18.52
N THR A 56 -4.71 -15.61 18.62
CA THR A 56 -3.85 -15.08 17.53
C THR A 56 -3.97 -15.88 16.25
N ASN A 57 -4.13 -17.21 16.34
CA ASN A 57 -4.33 -18.07 15.19
C ASN A 57 -5.68 -17.81 14.49
N GLN A 58 -6.74 -17.53 15.25
CA GLN A 58 -8.03 -17.09 14.70
C GLN A 58 -7.91 -15.74 13.97
N ALA A 59 -7.19 -14.77 14.56
CA ALA A 59 -6.92 -13.49 13.91
C ALA A 59 -6.10 -13.66 12.64
N PHE A 60 -5.06 -14.50 12.66
CA PHE A 60 -4.20 -14.78 11.51
C PHE A 60 -4.99 -15.35 10.32
N GLU A 61 -5.78 -16.39 10.56
CA GLU A 61 -6.59 -17.00 9.50
C GLU A 61 -7.70 -16.07 9.01
N GLY A 62 -8.38 -15.37 9.92
CA GLY A 62 -9.44 -14.43 9.59
C GLY A 62 -8.91 -13.27 8.73
N GLY A 63 -7.79 -12.67 9.14
CA GLY A 63 -7.14 -11.59 8.40
C GLY A 63 -6.67 -12.00 7.02
N LEU A 64 -6.06 -13.18 6.88
CA LEU A 64 -5.64 -13.71 5.58
C LEU A 64 -6.82 -13.99 4.65
N LYS A 65 -7.92 -14.54 5.16
CA LYS A 65 -9.14 -14.76 4.38
C LYS A 65 -9.72 -13.44 3.91
N GLU A 66 -9.87 -12.47 4.80
CA GLU A 66 -10.44 -11.18 4.44
C GLU A 66 -9.61 -10.46 3.37
N ALA A 67 -8.29 -10.40 3.58
CA ALA A 67 -7.37 -9.82 2.60
C ALA A 67 -7.40 -10.57 1.26
N TYR A 68 -7.53 -11.90 1.25
CA TYR A 68 -7.70 -12.66 0.02
C TYR A 68 -8.99 -12.28 -0.72
N GLY A 69 -10.10 -12.08 -0.01
CA GLY A 69 -11.37 -11.68 -0.62
C GLY A 69 -11.26 -10.36 -1.36
N VAL A 70 -10.66 -9.35 -0.71
CA VAL A 70 -10.42 -8.03 -1.28
C VAL A 70 -9.42 -8.09 -2.44
N LEU A 71 -8.23 -8.66 -2.21
CA LEU A 71 -7.12 -8.59 -3.16
C LEU A 71 -7.32 -9.50 -4.38
N ALA A 72 -7.93 -10.68 -4.20
CA ALA A 72 -8.18 -11.61 -5.30
C ALA A 72 -9.55 -11.38 -5.97
N LYS A 73 -10.38 -10.48 -5.45
CA LYS A 73 -11.77 -10.23 -5.89
C LYS A 73 -12.59 -11.52 -5.98
N LYS A 74 -12.44 -12.38 -4.97
CA LYS A 74 -13.07 -13.71 -4.92
C LYS A 74 -13.98 -13.85 -3.72
N ASN A 75 -15.05 -14.63 -3.89
CA ASN A 75 -15.90 -15.03 -2.77
C ASN A 75 -15.13 -16.00 -1.84
N LEU A 76 -15.25 -15.75 -0.53
CA LEU A 76 -14.57 -16.43 0.56
C LEU A 76 -15.11 -17.83 0.88
N ASP A 77 -16.37 -18.14 0.51
CA ASP A 77 -17.09 -19.35 0.95
C ASP A 77 -16.43 -20.68 0.54
N LYS A 78 -15.48 -20.66 -0.41
CA LYS A 78 -14.77 -21.86 -0.91
C LYS A 78 -13.25 -21.73 -0.90
N ALA A 79 -12.70 -20.67 -0.33
CA ALA A 79 -11.25 -20.44 -0.33
C ALA A 79 -10.56 -21.37 0.68
N ARG A 80 -9.73 -22.30 0.20
CA ARG A 80 -8.89 -23.12 1.08
C ARG A 80 -7.66 -22.33 1.49
N ILE A 81 -7.14 -22.59 2.68
CA ILE A 81 -5.90 -21.95 3.19
C ILE A 81 -4.75 -22.08 2.17
N PHE A 82 -4.63 -23.25 1.53
CA PHE A 82 -3.66 -23.48 0.47
C PHE A 82 -3.80 -22.50 -0.72
N ASP A 83 -5.04 -22.18 -1.13
CA ASP A 83 -5.30 -21.27 -2.25
C ASP A 83 -4.92 -19.82 -1.87
N ILE A 84 -5.12 -19.46 -0.60
CA ILE A 84 -4.75 -18.16 -0.04
C ILE A 84 -3.22 -18.01 0.02
N GLU A 85 -2.52 -19.02 0.53
CA GLU A 85 -1.04 -19.05 0.57
C GLU A 85 -0.44 -18.97 -0.84
N GLN A 86 -0.99 -19.76 -1.77
CA GLN A 86 -0.53 -19.75 -3.14
C GLN A 86 -0.73 -18.38 -3.79
N PHE A 87 -1.83 -17.68 -3.48
CA PHE A 87 -2.05 -16.33 -3.94
C PHE A 87 -0.97 -15.37 -3.42
N PHE A 88 -0.79 -15.25 -2.10
CA PHE A 88 0.19 -14.31 -1.52
C PHE A 88 1.63 -14.62 -1.95
N SER A 89 1.98 -15.89 -2.17
CA SER A 89 3.31 -16.26 -2.67
C SER A 89 3.57 -15.84 -4.12
N LYS A 90 2.52 -15.71 -4.95
CA LYS A 90 2.61 -15.42 -6.38
C LYS A 90 2.27 -13.97 -6.74
N SER A 91 1.48 -13.30 -5.92
CA SER A 91 0.94 -11.97 -6.21
C SER A 91 1.94 -10.83 -6.01
N ASN A 92 3.12 -11.10 -5.44
CA ASN A 92 4.12 -10.09 -5.04
C ASN A 92 3.56 -8.97 -4.13
N VAL A 93 2.38 -9.17 -3.52
CA VAL A 93 1.75 -8.24 -2.58
C VAL A 93 2.69 -7.94 -1.41
N PHE A 94 3.42 -8.94 -0.94
CA PHE A 94 4.42 -8.75 0.11
C PHE A 94 5.82 -9.08 -0.39
N ARG A 95 6.80 -8.33 0.12
CA ARG A 95 8.22 -8.66 -0.06
C ARG A 95 8.51 -10.04 0.54
N LYS A 96 9.42 -10.80 -0.08
CA LYS A 96 9.81 -12.15 0.37
C LYS A 96 10.09 -12.24 1.88
N ARG A 97 10.83 -11.26 2.44
CA ARG A 97 11.14 -11.27 3.89
C ARG A 97 9.89 -11.23 4.77
N VAL A 98 8.85 -10.53 4.35
CA VAL A 98 7.57 -10.50 5.07
C VAL A 98 6.85 -11.84 4.91
N LEU A 99 6.75 -12.36 3.67
CA LEU A 99 6.15 -13.68 3.40
C LEU A 99 6.83 -14.83 4.14
N ASP A 100 8.15 -14.79 4.27
CA ASP A 100 8.92 -15.78 5.03
C ASP A 100 8.49 -15.76 6.52
N GLN A 101 8.18 -14.59 7.09
CA GLN A 101 7.68 -14.47 8.47
C GLN A 101 6.25 -15.01 8.61
N PHE A 102 5.36 -14.76 7.64
CA PHE A 102 4.03 -15.41 7.59
C PHE A 102 4.15 -16.94 7.57
N THR A 103 5.05 -17.44 6.72
CA THR A 103 5.29 -18.88 6.55
C THR A 103 5.80 -19.50 7.84
N ASN A 104 6.78 -18.84 8.48
CA ASN A 104 7.35 -19.28 9.75
C ASN A 104 6.30 -19.28 10.87
N TYR A 105 5.52 -18.20 11.02
CA TYR A 105 4.46 -18.15 12.02
C TYR A 105 3.47 -19.32 11.86
N ARG A 106 3.07 -19.59 10.62
CA ARG A 106 2.15 -20.70 10.35
C ARG A 106 2.76 -22.07 10.73
N GLN A 107 4.02 -22.30 10.38
CA GLN A 107 4.70 -23.58 10.63
C GLN A 107 4.95 -23.83 12.11
N GLU A 108 5.30 -22.79 12.87
CA GLU A 108 5.76 -22.93 14.25
C GLU A 108 4.65 -22.64 15.29
N TRP A 109 3.66 -21.81 14.98
CA TRP A 109 2.53 -21.53 15.89
C TRP A 109 1.22 -22.15 15.40
N ARG A 110 0.80 -21.86 14.16
CA ARG A 110 -0.55 -22.21 13.70
C ARG A 110 -0.76 -23.72 13.53
N ASN A 111 0.16 -24.39 12.83
CA ASN A 111 0.03 -25.81 12.54
C ASN A 111 0.16 -26.67 13.80
N PRO A 112 1.17 -26.47 14.67
CA PRO A 112 1.32 -27.26 15.89
C PRO A 112 0.11 -27.11 16.82
N SER A 113 -0.41 -25.88 16.98
CA SER A 113 -1.61 -25.66 17.80
C SER A 113 -2.89 -26.33 17.26
N THR A 114 -2.90 -26.80 16.01
CA THR A 114 -4.07 -27.48 15.43
C THR A 114 -4.00 -28.98 15.62
N HIS A 115 -2.78 -29.52 15.68
CA HIS A 115 -2.53 -30.95 15.49
C HIS A 115 -1.93 -31.62 16.72
N ASP A 116 -1.34 -30.87 17.65
CA ASP A 116 -0.81 -31.41 18.90
C ASP A 116 -1.69 -30.97 20.09
N HIS A 117 -2.51 -31.89 20.58
CA HIS A 117 -3.41 -31.66 21.71
C HIS A 117 -2.71 -31.59 23.07
N LYS A 118 -1.40 -31.86 23.13
CA LYS A 118 -0.59 -31.75 24.36
C LYS A 118 0.31 -30.52 24.37
N LEU A 119 0.31 -29.74 23.29
CA LEU A 119 1.14 -28.56 23.16
C LEU A 119 0.65 -27.46 24.11
N ASP A 120 1.56 -26.99 24.95
CA ASP A 120 1.44 -25.77 25.72
C ASP A 120 2.38 -24.69 25.16
N PHE A 121 2.02 -23.43 25.37
CA PHE A 121 2.84 -22.30 24.98
C PHE A 121 3.25 -21.51 26.21
N SER A 122 4.48 -21.04 26.23
CA SER A 122 5.00 -20.16 27.26
C SER A 122 4.51 -18.71 27.08
N GLU A 123 4.71 -17.89 28.12
CA GLU A 123 4.49 -16.44 28.05
C GLU A 123 5.23 -15.80 26.86
N SER A 124 6.48 -16.18 26.64
CA SER A 124 7.32 -15.61 25.57
C SER A 124 6.78 -15.95 24.18
N GLU A 125 6.29 -17.17 24.00
CA GLU A 125 5.69 -17.61 22.73
C GLU A 125 4.34 -16.94 22.48
N ALA A 126 3.50 -16.78 23.51
CA ALA A 126 2.25 -16.06 23.41
C ALA A 126 2.48 -14.57 23.09
N PHE A 127 3.45 -13.94 23.75
CA PHE A 127 3.83 -12.56 23.46
C PHE A 127 4.30 -12.40 22.00
N LEU A 128 5.20 -13.28 21.54
CA LEU A 128 5.71 -13.22 20.17
C LEU A 128 4.60 -13.47 19.14
N ALA A 129 3.67 -14.39 19.42
CA ALA A 129 2.51 -14.64 18.56
C ALA A 129 1.62 -13.40 18.41
N ILE A 130 1.32 -12.71 19.52
CA ILE A 130 0.49 -11.49 19.50
C ILE A 130 1.19 -10.39 18.68
N VAL A 131 2.48 -10.16 18.92
CA VAL A 131 3.24 -9.11 18.21
C VAL A 131 3.30 -9.41 16.71
N SER A 132 3.65 -10.65 16.34
CA SER A 132 3.75 -11.06 14.94
C SER A 132 2.42 -10.95 14.21
N VAL A 133 1.34 -11.52 14.76
CA VAL A 133 0.02 -11.46 14.11
C VAL A 133 -0.50 -10.03 14.02
N THR A 134 -0.34 -9.21 15.06
CA THR A 134 -0.79 -7.82 15.00
C THR A 134 -0.01 -7.03 13.93
N ALA A 135 1.31 -7.26 13.82
CA ALA A 135 2.12 -6.64 12.77
C ALA A 135 1.68 -7.09 11.37
N PHE A 136 1.43 -8.38 11.17
CA PHE A 136 0.91 -8.93 9.92
C PHE A 136 -0.47 -8.37 9.56
N SER A 137 -1.37 -8.27 10.53
CA SER A 137 -2.69 -7.67 10.35
C SER A 137 -2.59 -6.22 9.90
N CYS A 138 -1.67 -5.43 10.47
CA CYS A 138 -1.43 -4.06 10.01
C CYS A 138 -1.03 -4.02 8.52
N LEU A 139 -0.13 -4.91 8.08
CA LEU A 139 0.30 -4.97 6.68
C LEU A 139 -0.83 -5.41 5.75
N LEU A 140 -1.63 -6.41 6.14
CA LEU A 140 -2.79 -6.86 5.38
C LEU A 140 -3.81 -5.74 5.19
N VAL A 141 -4.10 -4.98 6.25
CA VAL A 141 -5.05 -3.86 6.18
C VAL A 141 -4.53 -2.75 5.27
N ASP A 142 -3.23 -2.46 5.24
CA ASP A 142 -2.64 -1.48 4.32
C ASP A 142 -2.83 -1.91 2.85
N GLU A 143 -2.55 -3.17 2.52
CA GLU A 143 -2.74 -3.71 1.16
C GLU A 143 -4.22 -3.67 0.74
N MET A 144 -5.12 -4.02 1.66
CA MET A 144 -6.56 -3.91 1.42
C MET A 144 -6.99 -2.46 1.19
N ALA A 145 -6.52 -1.52 2.01
CA ALA A 145 -6.85 -0.11 1.88
C ALA A 145 -6.38 0.46 0.54
N LEU A 146 -5.19 0.05 0.06
CA LEU A 146 -4.69 0.38 -1.27
C LEU A 146 -5.64 -0.14 -2.36
N GLN A 147 -5.95 -1.44 -2.33
CA GLN A 147 -6.78 -2.06 -3.37
C GLN A 147 -8.21 -1.49 -3.40
N LEU A 148 -8.81 -1.27 -2.23
CA LEU A 148 -10.15 -0.68 -2.12
C LEU A 148 -10.18 0.76 -2.63
N ALA A 149 -9.16 1.57 -2.31
CA ALA A 149 -9.06 2.94 -2.82
C ALA A 149 -8.85 2.95 -4.34
N ARG A 150 -8.04 2.02 -4.87
CA ARG A 150 -7.85 1.84 -6.32
C ARG A 150 -9.16 1.53 -7.02
N ASP A 151 -9.88 0.51 -6.55
CA ASP A 151 -11.13 0.08 -7.19
C ASP A 151 -12.19 1.19 -7.15
N ARG A 152 -12.34 1.84 -6.00
CA ARG A 152 -13.27 2.97 -5.85
C ARG A 152 -12.95 4.11 -6.82
N GLU A 153 -11.69 4.49 -6.90
CA GLU A 153 -11.25 5.59 -7.73
C GLU A 153 -11.35 5.25 -9.22
N GLU A 154 -10.96 4.04 -9.60
CA GLU A 154 -11.03 3.57 -10.99
C GLU A 154 -12.48 3.60 -11.49
N GLU A 155 -13.42 3.08 -10.71
CA GLU A 155 -14.84 3.11 -11.07
C GLU A 155 -15.40 4.55 -11.12
N ALA A 156 -15.09 5.38 -10.12
CA ALA A 156 -15.52 6.78 -10.12
C ALA A 156 -14.99 7.55 -11.34
N ALA A 157 -13.71 7.38 -11.66
CA ALA A 157 -13.07 8.03 -12.79
C ALA A 157 -13.58 7.51 -14.14
N LYS A 158 -13.90 6.20 -14.26
CA LYS A 158 -14.55 5.63 -15.47
C LYS A 158 -15.91 6.26 -15.74
N LEU A 159 -16.75 6.43 -14.72
CA LEU A 159 -18.06 7.10 -14.87
C LEU A 159 -17.92 8.53 -15.38
N LEU A 160 -16.88 9.25 -14.92
CA LEU A 160 -16.63 10.65 -15.28
C LEU A 160 -15.64 10.82 -16.43
N ALA A 161 -15.18 9.72 -17.05
CA ALA A 161 -14.06 9.75 -17.99
C ALA A 161 -14.29 10.69 -19.17
N ARG A 162 -15.52 10.75 -19.70
CA ARG A 162 -15.87 11.68 -20.79
C ARG A 162 -15.73 13.14 -20.37
N THR A 163 -16.25 13.49 -19.19
CA THR A 163 -16.17 14.84 -18.63
C THR A 163 -14.72 15.24 -18.35
N ILE A 164 -13.94 14.32 -17.77
CA ILE A 164 -12.52 14.53 -17.47
C ILE A 164 -11.75 14.73 -18.78
N LYS A 165 -11.95 13.87 -19.79
CA LYS A 165 -11.31 13.97 -21.12
C LYS A 165 -11.77 15.18 -21.93
N SER A 166 -12.95 15.75 -21.67
CA SER A 166 -13.38 17.00 -22.31
C SER A 166 -12.80 18.25 -21.64
N LYS A 167 -12.48 18.17 -20.34
CA LYS A 167 -11.95 19.30 -19.57
C LYS A 167 -10.42 19.39 -19.63
N PHE A 168 -9.76 18.25 -19.83
CA PHE A 168 -8.30 18.12 -19.84
C PHE A 168 -7.84 17.40 -21.10
N ASN A 169 -6.75 17.86 -21.72
CA ASN A 169 -6.21 17.24 -22.92
C ASN A 169 -5.18 16.17 -22.55
N PHE A 170 -5.54 14.89 -22.76
CA PHE A 170 -4.64 13.74 -22.54
C PHE A 170 -4.21 13.06 -23.84
N ALA A 171 -4.56 13.62 -25.00
CA ALA A 171 -4.35 12.97 -26.30
C ALA A 171 -3.01 13.36 -26.95
N GLU A 172 -2.46 14.50 -26.58
CA GLU A 172 -1.22 15.03 -27.15
C GLU A 172 0.00 14.66 -26.30
N GLY A 173 1.12 14.40 -26.98
CA GLY A 173 2.40 14.11 -26.35
C GLY A 173 2.67 12.63 -26.10
N ASP A 174 3.85 12.37 -25.53
CA ASP A 174 4.27 11.05 -25.11
C ASP A 174 3.65 10.64 -23.76
N LEU A 175 3.92 9.42 -23.31
CA LEU A 175 3.38 8.90 -22.05
C LEU A 175 3.69 9.82 -20.85
N LEU A 176 4.89 10.43 -20.79
CA LEU A 176 5.24 11.35 -19.70
C LEU A 176 4.30 12.56 -19.66
N GLY A 177 4.14 13.26 -20.79
CA GLY A 177 3.24 14.41 -20.86
C GLY A 177 1.80 14.05 -20.51
N ARG A 178 1.31 12.92 -21.02
CA ARG A 178 -0.06 12.44 -20.75
C ARG A 178 -0.27 12.10 -19.28
N VAL A 179 0.64 11.36 -18.65
CA VAL A 179 0.56 11.02 -17.22
C VAL A 179 0.67 12.28 -16.35
N THR A 180 1.50 13.25 -16.74
CA THR A 180 1.59 14.54 -16.06
C THR A 180 0.26 15.28 -16.05
N GLU A 181 -0.40 15.41 -17.20
CA GLU A 181 -1.72 16.06 -17.28
C GLU A 181 -2.79 15.28 -16.49
N ALA A 182 -2.73 13.95 -16.50
CA ALA A 182 -3.60 13.12 -15.67
C ALA A 182 -3.42 13.43 -14.17
N LEU A 183 -2.18 13.49 -13.66
CA LEU A 183 -1.92 13.80 -12.25
C LEU A 183 -2.32 15.24 -11.87
N LYS A 184 -2.13 16.22 -12.77
CA LYS A 184 -2.64 17.59 -12.56
C LYS A 184 -4.17 17.63 -12.51
N SER A 185 -4.84 16.86 -13.36
CA SER A 185 -6.30 16.76 -13.35
C SER A 185 -6.80 16.08 -12.07
N TYR A 186 -6.16 15.00 -11.62
CA TYR A 186 -6.44 14.34 -10.35
C TYR A 186 -6.36 15.34 -9.18
N PHE A 187 -5.30 16.15 -9.15
CA PHE A 187 -5.11 17.20 -8.16
C PHE A 187 -6.28 18.21 -8.16
N THR A 188 -6.72 18.64 -9.34
CA THR A 188 -7.77 19.67 -9.48
C THR A 188 -9.17 19.16 -9.14
N LEU A 189 -9.38 17.84 -9.22
CA LEU A 189 -10.68 17.22 -8.97
C LEU A 189 -10.91 16.84 -7.49
N ARG A 190 -9.91 17.00 -6.62
CA ARG A 190 -9.93 16.55 -5.23
C ARG A 190 -10.00 17.72 -4.25
N SER A 191 -10.73 17.55 -3.15
CA SER A 191 -10.74 18.54 -2.07
C SER A 191 -9.55 18.32 -1.11
N VAL A 192 -9.16 19.36 -0.36
CA VAL A 192 -8.09 19.23 0.65
C VAL A 192 -8.50 18.24 1.74
N GLU A 193 -9.76 18.29 2.17
CA GLU A 193 -10.31 17.43 3.21
C GLU A 193 -10.29 15.95 2.82
N GLU A 194 -10.62 15.65 1.55
CA GLU A 194 -10.49 14.30 0.99
C GLU A 194 -9.04 13.81 1.01
N LEU A 195 -8.09 14.71 0.75
CA LEU A 195 -6.68 14.37 0.69
C LEU A 195 -6.06 14.24 2.09
N GLU A 196 -6.42 15.08 3.05
CA GLU A 196 -5.86 15.03 4.41
C GLU A 196 -6.36 13.83 5.22
N SER A 197 -7.58 13.35 4.95
CA SER A 197 -8.18 12.22 5.66
C SER A 197 -7.64 10.86 5.21
N ASN A 198 -7.08 10.77 4.00
CA ASN A 198 -6.57 9.54 3.43
C ASN A 198 -5.22 9.14 4.02
N SER A 199 -5.04 7.84 4.23
CA SER A 199 -3.74 7.23 4.54
C SER A 199 -2.87 7.11 3.27
N TYR A 200 -1.58 6.85 3.46
CA TYR A 200 -0.66 6.66 2.32
C TYR A 200 -1.08 5.52 1.38
N PRO A 201 -1.45 4.31 1.85
CA PRO A 201 -1.97 3.26 0.98
C PRO A 201 -3.18 3.71 0.16
N GLN A 202 -4.09 4.51 0.75
CA GLN A 202 -5.26 5.02 0.05
C GLN A 202 -4.91 6.05 -1.03
N TRP A 203 -3.96 6.96 -0.78
CA TRP A 203 -3.47 7.86 -1.82
C TRP A 203 -2.85 7.10 -2.99
N LEU A 204 -2.00 6.12 -2.68
CA LEU A 204 -1.35 5.30 -3.67
C LEU A 204 -2.38 4.53 -4.52
N GLY A 205 -3.33 3.87 -3.85
CA GLY A 205 -4.44 3.17 -4.50
C GLY A 205 -5.26 4.10 -5.38
N SER A 206 -5.70 5.23 -4.85
CA SER A 206 -6.49 6.22 -5.58
C SER A 206 -5.74 6.74 -6.83
N VAL A 207 -4.50 7.21 -6.70
CA VAL A 207 -3.72 7.67 -7.87
C VAL A 207 -3.59 6.57 -8.92
N ALA A 208 -3.31 5.33 -8.53
CA ALA A 208 -3.21 4.20 -9.46
C ALA A 208 -4.56 3.88 -10.13
N GLY A 209 -5.67 3.95 -9.39
CA GLY A 209 -7.01 3.72 -9.92
C GLY A 209 -7.42 4.79 -10.92
N PHE A 210 -7.16 6.06 -10.60
CA PHE A 210 -7.39 7.17 -11.50
C PHE A 210 -6.61 7.01 -12.82
N LEU A 211 -5.31 6.73 -12.73
CA LEU A 211 -4.47 6.49 -13.91
C LEU A 211 -4.96 5.28 -14.73
N SER A 212 -5.39 4.20 -14.08
CA SER A 212 -5.94 3.01 -14.74
C SER A 212 -7.20 3.35 -15.54
N ALA A 213 -8.08 4.21 -15.01
CA ALA A 213 -9.29 4.65 -15.68
C ALA A 213 -9.02 5.59 -16.88
N ILE A 214 -8.03 6.48 -16.74
CA ILE A 214 -7.67 7.45 -17.81
C ILE A 214 -6.92 6.76 -18.95
N PHE A 215 -6.05 5.79 -18.63
CA PHE A 215 -5.22 5.06 -19.57
C PHE A 215 -5.57 3.56 -19.62
N PRO A 216 -6.75 3.18 -20.17
CA PRO A 216 -7.18 1.78 -20.20
C PRO A 216 -6.27 0.87 -21.05
N ASP A 217 -5.51 1.45 -21.98
CA ASP A 217 -4.56 0.72 -22.84
C ASP A 217 -3.15 0.64 -22.23
N ALA A 218 -2.92 1.22 -21.04
CA ALA A 218 -1.65 1.19 -20.33
C ALA A 218 -1.70 0.22 -19.14
N GLU A 219 -0.57 -0.41 -18.84
CA GLU A 219 -0.41 -1.18 -17.61
C GLU A 219 -0.05 -0.22 -16.47
N VAL A 220 -0.89 -0.14 -15.44
CA VAL A 220 -0.65 0.68 -14.24
C VAL A 220 -0.41 -0.23 -13.03
N LEU A 221 0.82 -0.23 -12.53
CA LEU A 221 1.27 -1.06 -11.42
C LEU A 221 1.57 -0.18 -10.19
N SER A 222 1.00 -0.53 -9.04
CA SER A 222 1.37 0.05 -7.73
C SER A 222 2.52 -0.76 -7.12
N GLU A 223 3.38 -0.11 -6.33
CA GLU A 223 4.56 -0.74 -5.70
C GLU A 223 5.40 -1.57 -6.68
N ALA A 224 5.60 -1.05 -7.89
CA ALA A 224 6.22 -1.77 -8.98
C ALA A 224 7.73 -1.95 -8.76
N GLN A 225 8.22 -3.17 -8.93
CA GLN A 225 9.67 -3.43 -8.94
C GLN A 225 10.27 -2.90 -10.24
N ILE A 226 11.10 -1.86 -10.15
CA ILE A 226 11.69 -1.18 -11.31
C ILE A 226 13.16 -1.52 -11.55
N GLY A 227 13.91 -2.01 -10.56
CA GLY A 227 15.35 -2.26 -10.71
C GLY A 227 15.75 -3.68 -11.14
N GLY A 228 16.97 -3.82 -11.69
CA GLY A 228 17.55 -5.11 -12.09
C GLY A 228 17.97 -6.01 -10.92
N GLU A 229 18.51 -7.20 -11.22
CA GLU A 229 18.84 -8.24 -10.21
C GLU A 229 19.70 -7.73 -9.05
N LYS A 230 20.62 -6.79 -9.32
CA LYS A 230 21.56 -6.24 -8.33
C LYS A 230 20.93 -5.18 -7.41
N ARG A 231 19.85 -4.53 -7.81
CA ARG A 231 19.23 -3.44 -7.06
C ARG A 231 17.72 -3.44 -7.26
N LYS A 232 17.00 -4.17 -6.40
CA LYS A 232 15.54 -4.17 -6.40
C LYS A 232 15.02 -2.90 -5.74
N LEU A 233 14.42 -2.04 -6.55
CA LEU A 233 13.80 -0.79 -6.14
C LEU A 233 12.31 -0.86 -6.42
N VAL A 234 11.53 -0.17 -5.59
CA VAL A 234 10.07 -0.14 -5.66
C VAL A 234 9.68 1.29 -5.99
N ALA A 235 8.99 1.46 -7.12
CA ALA A 235 8.32 2.70 -7.48
C ALA A 235 6.92 2.69 -6.89
N ASP A 236 6.43 3.85 -6.45
CA ASP A 236 5.06 3.96 -5.95
C ASP A 236 4.05 3.58 -7.04
N VAL A 237 4.14 4.19 -8.23
CA VAL A 237 3.36 3.78 -9.41
C VAL A 237 4.25 3.69 -10.64
N LEU A 238 4.03 2.69 -11.48
CA LEU A 238 4.65 2.54 -12.79
C LEU A 238 3.56 2.43 -13.85
N VAL A 239 3.56 3.37 -14.79
CA VAL A 239 2.68 3.36 -15.96
C VAL A 239 3.48 2.90 -17.16
N LYS A 240 3.04 1.84 -17.85
CA LYS A 240 3.68 1.34 -19.07
C LYS A 240 2.72 1.38 -20.25
N SER A 241 3.25 1.83 -21.38
CA SER A 241 2.63 1.71 -22.70
C SER A 241 3.66 1.13 -23.68
N ILE A 242 3.26 0.90 -24.93
CA ILE A 242 4.12 0.29 -25.95
C ILE A 242 5.42 1.11 -26.10
N GLY A 243 6.53 0.55 -25.62
CA GLY A 243 7.86 1.16 -25.69
C GLY A 243 8.09 2.37 -24.77
N GLN A 244 7.15 2.70 -23.88
CA GLN A 244 7.24 3.85 -22.98
C GLN A 244 6.87 3.46 -21.55
N SER A 245 7.54 4.07 -20.57
CA SER A 245 7.27 3.83 -19.16
C SER A 245 7.54 5.08 -18.34
N VAL A 246 6.64 5.40 -17.41
CA VAL A 246 6.77 6.54 -16.50
C VAL A 246 6.74 6.03 -15.07
N VAL A 247 7.80 6.33 -14.32
CA VAL A 247 7.90 6.06 -12.88
C VAL A 247 7.27 7.24 -12.13
N VAL A 248 6.32 6.99 -11.24
CA VAL A 248 5.68 8.03 -10.42
C VAL A 248 5.98 7.76 -8.95
N GLU A 249 6.53 8.76 -8.28
CA GLU A 249 6.81 8.77 -6.85
C GLU A 249 5.87 9.73 -6.14
N ILE A 250 5.08 9.23 -5.20
CA ILE A 250 4.11 10.03 -4.45
C ILE A 250 4.76 10.50 -3.15
N LYS A 251 4.62 11.78 -2.83
CA LYS A 251 5.14 12.38 -1.61
C LYS A 251 4.05 13.23 -0.96
N ASN A 252 3.87 13.08 0.34
CA ASN A 252 2.89 13.86 1.09
C ASN A 252 3.47 15.16 1.67
N ARG A 253 4.80 15.33 1.66
CA ARG A 253 5.47 16.53 2.19
C ARG A 253 6.75 16.82 1.44
N VAL A 254 7.02 18.10 1.23
CA VAL A 254 8.30 18.58 0.71
C VAL A 254 9.23 18.85 1.90
N ASN A 255 10.39 18.20 1.93
CA ASN A 255 11.48 18.59 2.82
C ASN A 255 12.53 19.36 2.02
N ILE A 256 12.51 20.70 2.14
CA ILE A 256 13.38 21.62 1.38
C ILE A 256 14.87 21.30 1.61
N ARG A 257 15.25 20.77 2.78
CA ARG A 257 16.65 20.46 3.08
C ARG A 257 17.18 19.25 2.32
N THR A 258 16.32 18.28 2.02
CA THR A 258 16.69 17.02 1.37
C THR A 258 16.09 16.88 -0.03
N TYR A 259 15.40 17.92 -0.52
CA TYR A 259 14.69 17.94 -1.79
C TYR A 259 15.61 17.58 -2.96
N GLU A 260 16.69 18.35 -3.16
CA GLU A 260 17.64 18.09 -4.25
C GLU A 260 18.30 16.71 -4.16
N SER A 261 18.74 16.31 -2.96
CA SER A 261 19.36 14.99 -2.77
C SER A 261 18.40 13.85 -3.09
N MET A 262 17.11 14.01 -2.78
CA MET A 262 16.09 13.02 -3.10
C MET A 262 15.85 12.95 -4.61
N LEU A 263 15.78 14.09 -5.30
CA LEU A 263 15.62 14.13 -6.76
C LEU A 263 16.81 13.46 -7.46
N ILE A 264 18.06 13.81 -7.10
CA ILE A 264 19.26 13.20 -7.68
C ILE A 264 19.27 11.68 -7.45
N GLN A 265 18.87 11.23 -6.25
CA GLN A 265 18.77 9.81 -5.97
C GLN A 265 17.73 9.14 -6.86
N LEU A 266 16.57 9.76 -7.05
CA LEU A 266 15.52 9.24 -7.91
C LEU A 266 15.93 9.20 -9.40
N GLU A 267 16.58 10.24 -9.90
CA GLU A 267 17.14 10.29 -11.27
C GLU A 267 18.10 9.10 -11.50
N SER A 268 18.99 8.84 -10.54
CA SER A 268 19.90 7.69 -10.59
C SER A 268 19.15 6.34 -10.57
N VAL A 269 18.08 6.25 -9.78
CA VAL A 269 17.23 5.05 -9.70
C VAL A 269 16.51 4.80 -11.02
N ILE A 270 15.88 5.81 -11.61
CA ILE A 270 15.16 5.72 -12.89
C ILE A 270 16.12 5.31 -14.00
N ALA A 271 17.29 5.97 -14.10
CA ALA A 271 18.29 5.64 -15.11
C ALA A 271 18.79 4.18 -14.97
N SER A 272 19.13 3.77 -13.75
CA SER A 272 19.67 2.42 -13.49
C SER A 272 18.65 1.29 -13.61
N SER A 273 17.35 1.62 -13.63
CA SER A 273 16.26 0.68 -13.90
C SER A 273 15.93 0.53 -15.39
N GLY A 274 16.60 1.29 -16.27
CA GLY A 274 16.30 1.29 -17.70
C GLY A 274 15.07 2.10 -18.07
N HIS A 275 14.51 2.85 -17.14
CA HIS A 275 13.46 3.83 -17.39
C HIS A 275 14.08 5.19 -17.74
N ARG A 276 13.32 6.01 -18.47
CA ARG A 276 13.78 7.35 -18.91
C ARG A 276 12.95 8.48 -18.33
N ASP A 277 11.69 8.19 -18.03
CA ASP A 277 10.72 9.20 -17.63
C ASP A 277 10.25 8.96 -16.20
N GLY A 278 10.19 10.03 -15.42
CA GLY A 278 9.63 9.98 -14.08
C GLY A 278 8.87 11.24 -13.68
N ILE A 279 8.05 11.09 -12.65
CA ILE A 279 7.28 12.15 -12.02
C ILE A 279 7.42 12.04 -10.51
N VAL A 280 7.79 13.12 -9.83
CA VAL A 280 7.55 13.27 -8.39
C VAL A 280 6.25 14.02 -8.20
N PHE A 281 5.27 13.36 -7.60
CA PHE A 281 3.95 13.90 -7.34
C PHE A 281 3.79 14.25 -5.86
N TYR A 282 3.90 15.53 -5.53
CA TYR A 282 3.59 16.02 -4.19
C TYR A 282 2.09 16.24 -4.05
N LEU A 283 1.46 15.49 -3.14
CA LEU A 283 0.04 15.66 -2.83
C LEU A 283 -0.21 17.05 -2.22
N PRO A 284 -1.34 17.71 -2.55
CA PRO A 284 -1.68 19.02 -2.00
C PRO A 284 -2.25 18.94 -0.59
N THR A 285 -1.53 18.31 0.33
CA THR A 285 -1.93 18.24 1.74
C THR A 285 -1.58 19.50 2.52
N MET A 286 -1.25 20.62 1.85
CA MET A 286 -0.85 21.87 2.53
C MET A 286 -1.46 23.15 1.95
N VAL A 287 -1.85 23.18 0.67
CA VAL A 287 -2.49 24.36 0.04
C VAL A 287 -3.22 23.93 -1.23
N THR A 288 -4.48 24.29 -1.42
CA THR A 288 -5.12 24.29 -2.75
C THR A 288 -5.35 25.72 -3.19
N SER A 289 -4.36 26.35 -3.81
CA SER A 289 -4.61 27.54 -4.64
C SER A 289 -5.35 27.18 -5.94
N GLY A 290 -5.65 25.89 -6.18
CA GLY A 290 -6.11 25.35 -7.45
C GLY A 290 -5.01 25.35 -8.53
N GLN A 291 -3.79 25.80 -8.19
CA GLN A 291 -2.66 25.87 -9.10
C GLN A 291 -1.70 24.72 -8.82
N VAL A 292 -1.36 23.96 -9.87
CA VAL A 292 -0.29 22.96 -9.84
C VAL A 292 0.95 23.58 -10.47
N PHE A 293 2.04 23.62 -9.71
CA PHE A 293 3.36 24.01 -10.19
C PHE A 293 4.06 22.78 -10.78
N GLU A 294 4.64 22.98 -11.95
CA GLU A 294 5.42 21.98 -12.66
C GLU A 294 6.86 22.46 -12.82
N GLN A 295 7.80 21.58 -12.51
CA GLN A 295 9.23 21.80 -12.76
C GLN A 295 9.76 20.66 -13.64
N ASP A 296 10.38 21.03 -14.76
CA ASP A 296 11.06 20.10 -15.65
C ASP A 296 12.53 19.95 -15.28
N ARG A 297 13.02 18.71 -15.28
CA ARG A 297 14.43 18.38 -15.11
C ARG A 297 14.87 17.37 -16.16
N LEU A 298 16.04 17.63 -16.75
CA LEU A 298 16.73 16.69 -17.62
C LEU A 298 17.91 16.08 -16.87
N PHE A 299 18.11 14.77 -17.01
CA PHE A 299 19.23 14.05 -16.41
C PHE A 299 19.88 13.11 -17.42
N ASN A 300 21.03 12.52 -17.05
CA ASN A 300 21.82 11.62 -17.91
C ASN A 300 22.11 12.22 -19.30
N GLY A 301 22.62 13.45 -19.35
CA GLY A 301 22.95 14.12 -20.62
C GLY A 301 21.75 14.49 -21.49
N GLY A 302 20.53 14.52 -20.93
CA GLY A 302 19.30 14.84 -21.65
C GLY A 302 18.48 13.63 -22.11
N GLU A 303 18.97 12.41 -21.87
CA GLU A 303 18.23 11.18 -22.21
C GLU A 303 17.11 10.85 -21.22
N GLY A 304 17.20 11.36 -19.99
CA GLY A 304 16.21 11.17 -18.94
C GLY A 304 15.45 12.45 -18.61
N ARG A 305 14.17 12.31 -18.27
CA ARG A 305 13.26 13.41 -17.94
C ARG A 305 12.56 13.15 -16.61
N LEU A 306 12.60 14.14 -15.72
CA LEU A 306 11.90 14.10 -14.45
C LEU A 306 11.02 15.35 -14.34
N LYS A 307 9.73 15.14 -14.10
CA LYS A 307 8.79 16.23 -13.78
C LYS A 307 8.50 16.24 -12.29
N VAL A 308 8.46 17.42 -11.69
CA VAL A 308 8.00 17.58 -10.30
C VAL A 308 6.70 18.36 -10.29
N LEU A 309 5.67 17.77 -9.69
CA LEU A 309 4.35 18.36 -9.55
C LEU A 309 4.09 18.69 -8.08
N SER A 310 3.69 19.93 -7.80
CA SER A 310 3.57 20.45 -6.44
C SER A 310 2.49 21.51 -6.32
N ALA A 311 1.89 21.63 -5.12
CA ALA A 311 0.96 22.69 -4.76
C ALA A 311 1.63 24.06 -4.50
N VAL A 312 2.95 24.06 -4.32
CA VAL A 312 3.76 25.24 -4.04
C VAL A 312 4.92 25.32 -5.03
N PRO A 313 5.38 26.54 -5.41
CA PRO A 313 6.54 26.68 -6.26
C PRO A 313 7.78 26.15 -5.53
N LEU A 314 8.48 25.21 -6.15
CA LEU A 314 9.72 24.63 -5.62
C LEU A 314 10.89 25.26 -6.35
N LYS A 315 11.64 26.13 -5.65
CA LYS A 315 12.88 26.69 -6.17
C LYS A 315 14.04 25.76 -5.86
N THR A 316 14.80 25.40 -6.88
CA THR A 316 16.13 24.82 -6.72
C THR A 316 17.05 25.85 -6.08
N ARG A 317 17.97 25.43 -5.20
CA ARG A 317 18.95 26.33 -4.52
C ARG A 317 19.91 27.10 -5.46
N PHE A 318 19.78 26.93 -6.76
CA PHE A 318 20.65 27.50 -7.79
C PHE A 318 19.94 28.53 -8.69
N GLU A 319 18.77 29.03 -8.28
CA GLU A 319 18.08 30.18 -8.90
C GLU A 319 17.97 31.38 -7.94
#